data_AF-A0A7S1YLQ5-F1
#
_entry.id   AF-A0A7S1YLQ5-F1
#
_cell.length_a   1.000
_cell.length_b   1.000
_cell.length_c   1.000
_cell.angle_alpha   90.00
_cell.angle_beta   90.00
_cell.angle_gamma   90.00
#
_symmetry.space_group_name_H-M   'P 1'
#
loop_
_entity.id
_entity.type
_entity.pdbx_description
1 polymer ?
#
loop_
_entity_poly.entity_id
_entity_poly.type
_entity_poly.pdbx_seq_one_letter_code
_entity_poly.pdbx_strand_id
1 'polypeptide(L)'
;GDVRALAGDSSDNIPGVPGIGPKIAASLINDFGSLNDLLARADEIKQKGRREKILNNADMARLSRKLVELEKLIPLDKIEMESPSTYLSSLDSMADLRMDGLNASRLLDFYHKMGFWDMKQRVKERMMQKGLLNERNYADSGSMGASSLTSSSTGRDLTSDTENSASKGQTSFNRLIVNKRKKLSPPKPEEFDDIPF
;
A
#
# COMPACT_ATOMS: atom_id res chain seq x y z
N GLY A 1 -24.44 -5.44 1.50
CA GLY A 1 -23.96 -6.56 2.35
C GLY A 1 -24.46 -7.91 1.87
N ASP A 2 -25.73 -7.99 1.48
CA ASP A 2 -26.46 -9.23 1.22
C ASP A 2 -25.82 -10.17 0.19
N VAL A 3 -25.33 -9.63 -0.94
CA VAL A 3 -24.63 -10.43 -1.95
C VAL A 3 -23.38 -11.09 -1.36
N ARG A 4 -22.61 -10.36 -0.55
CA ARG A 4 -21.39 -10.85 0.11
C ARG A 4 -21.72 -11.86 1.22
N ALA A 5 -22.85 -11.66 1.91
CA ALA A 5 -23.35 -12.61 2.91
C ALA A 5 -23.70 -13.98 2.30
N LEU A 6 -24.16 -14.02 1.05
CA LEU A 6 -24.42 -15.27 0.34
C LEU A 6 -23.16 -15.83 -0.32
N ALA A 7 -22.37 -14.97 -0.95
CA ALA A 7 -21.20 -15.37 -1.74
C ALA A 7 -19.99 -15.76 -0.88
N GLY A 8 -19.92 -15.25 0.35
CA GLY A 8 -18.72 -15.32 1.18
C GLY A 8 -17.65 -14.32 0.72
N ASP A 9 -16.57 -14.27 1.50
CA ASP A 9 -15.36 -13.53 1.22
C ASP A 9 -14.18 -14.14 1.98
N SER A 10 -13.23 -14.72 1.25
CA SER A 10 -12.05 -15.34 1.85
C SER A 10 -11.06 -14.33 2.43
N SER A 11 -11.00 -13.11 1.91
CA SER A 11 -10.09 -12.08 2.41
C SER A 11 -10.52 -11.58 3.79
N ASP A 12 -11.83 -11.60 4.06
CA ASP A 12 -12.43 -11.13 5.31
C ASP A 12 -12.97 -12.27 6.20
N ASN A 13 -12.60 -13.54 5.90
CA ASN A 13 -13.10 -14.74 6.60
C ASN A 13 -14.63 -14.84 6.70
N ILE A 14 -15.34 -14.35 5.69
CA ILE A 14 -16.80 -14.45 5.59
C ILE A 14 -17.13 -15.78 4.89
N PRO A 15 -17.80 -16.74 5.54
CA PRO A 15 -17.95 -18.09 5.00
C PRO A 15 -18.98 -18.17 3.86
N GLY A 16 -20.10 -17.44 3.93
CA GLY A 16 -21.17 -17.48 2.92
C GLY A 16 -21.91 -18.81 2.85
N VAL A 17 -22.62 -19.04 1.74
CA VAL A 17 -23.34 -20.29 1.45
C VAL A 17 -22.52 -21.14 0.47
N PRO A 18 -22.15 -22.38 0.82
CA PRO A 18 -21.37 -23.26 -0.04
C PRO A 18 -21.98 -23.44 -1.43
N GLY A 19 -21.18 -23.13 -2.45
CA GLY A 19 -21.59 -23.27 -3.85
C GLY A 19 -22.61 -22.25 -4.34
N ILE A 20 -22.76 -21.12 -3.65
CA ILE A 20 -23.41 -19.91 -4.13
C ILE A 20 -22.32 -18.85 -4.30
N GLY A 21 -21.85 -18.63 -5.52
CA GLY A 21 -20.84 -17.60 -5.81
C GLY A 21 -21.45 -16.21 -6.09
N PRO A 22 -20.61 -15.17 -6.29
CA PRO A 22 -21.05 -13.78 -6.46
C PRO A 22 -22.12 -13.58 -7.55
N LYS A 23 -21.98 -14.27 -8.69
CA LYS A 23 -22.95 -14.18 -9.80
C LYS A 23 -24.33 -14.72 -9.42
N ILE A 24 -24.37 -15.85 -8.70
CA ILE A 24 -25.63 -16.47 -8.29
C ILE A 24 -26.24 -15.67 -7.15
N ALA A 25 -25.43 -15.26 -6.17
CA ALA A 25 -25.85 -14.38 -5.08
C ALA A 25 -26.48 -13.09 -5.61
N ALA A 26 -25.84 -12.41 -6.55
CA ALA A 26 -26.37 -11.18 -7.15
C ALA A 26 -27.71 -11.43 -7.87
N SER A 27 -27.83 -12.51 -8.65
CA SER A 27 -29.11 -12.87 -9.29
C SER A 27 -30.21 -13.08 -8.25
N LEU A 28 -29.94 -13.86 -7.20
CA LEU A 28 -30.92 -14.16 -6.15
C LEU A 28 -31.34 -12.90 -5.39
N ILE A 29 -30.39 -12.03 -5.04
CA ILE A 29 -30.70 -10.76 -4.37
C ILE A 29 -31.49 -9.82 -5.29
N ASN A 30 -31.20 -9.78 -6.58
CA ASN A 30 -32.00 -9.00 -7.53
C ASN A 30 -33.43 -9.54 -7.68
N ASP A 31 -33.59 -10.87 -7.69
CA ASP A 31 -34.89 -11.52 -7.86
C ASP A 31 -35.77 -11.42 -6.60
N PHE A 32 -35.16 -11.48 -5.41
CA PHE A 32 -35.88 -11.54 -4.12
C PHE A 32 -35.78 -10.25 -3.29
N GLY A 33 -34.94 -9.30 -3.67
CA GLY A 33 -34.79 -7.98 -3.04
C GLY A 33 -33.75 -7.94 -1.93
N SER A 34 -33.90 -8.77 -0.89
CA SER A 34 -32.99 -8.80 0.26
C SER A 34 -32.64 -10.23 0.68
N LEU A 35 -31.59 -10.38 1.50
CA LEU A 35 -31.27 -11.67 2.09
C LEU A 35 -32.42 -12.21 2.94
N ASN A 36 -33.10 -11.35 3.71
CA ASN A 36 -34.20 -11.78 4.57
C ASN A 36 -35.39 -12.29 3.73
N ASP A 37 -35.75 -11.57 2.68
CA ASP A 37 -36.84 -11.95 1.77
C ASP A 37 -36.50 -13.23 1.00
N LEU A 38 -35.24 -13.36 0.55
CA LEU A 38 -34.73 -14.57 -0.08
C LEU A 38 -34.88 -15.78 0.83
N LEU A 39 -34.49 -15.66 2.11
CA LEU A 39 -34.57 -16.77 3.07
C LEU A 39 -36.02 -17.11 3.42
N ALA A 40 -36.90 -16.11 3.53
CA ALA A 40 -38.33 -16.31 3.81
C ALA A 40 -39.07 -17.00 2.65
N ARG A 41 -38.63 -16.75 1.42
CA ARG A 41 -39.25 -17.25 0.18
C ARG A 41 -38.36 -18.23 -0.57
N ALA A 42 -37.42 -18.88 0.13
CA ALA A 42 -36.43 -19.76 -0.49
C ALA A 42 -37.08 -20.91 -1.27
N ASP A 43 -38.29 -21.33 -0.90
CA ASP A 43 -39.05 -22.36 -1.59
C ASP A 43 -39.44 -22.00 -3.04
N GLU A 44 -39.58 -20.72 -3.35
CA GLU A 44 -39.91 -20.22 -4.70
C GLU A 44 -38.73 -20.31 -5.68
N ILE A 45 -37.51 -20.59 -5.20
CA ILE A 45 -36.33 -20.73 -6.04
C ILE A 45 -36.53 -21.91 -6.99
N LYS A 46 -36.69 -21.60 -8.30
CA LYS A 46 -36.97 -22.58 -9.36
C LYS A 46 -35.95 -23.71 -9.43
N GLN A 47 -34.67 -23.40 -9.21
CA GLN A 47 -33.60 -24.39 -9.31
C GLN A 47 -33.42 -25.14 -8.00
N LYS A 48 -33.85 -26.41 -7.97
CA LYS A 48 -33.84 -27.29 -6.79
C LYS A 48 -32.50 -27.28 -6.02
N GLY A 49 -31.38 -27.43 -6.72
CA GLY A 49 -30.07 -27.46 -6.05
C GLY A 49 -29.65 -26.12 -5.41
N ARG A 50 -30.13 -24.98 -5.91
CA ARG A 50 -29.89 -23.67 -5.25
C ARG A 50 -30.78 -23.53 -4.03
N ARG A 51 -32.06 -23.91 -4.15
CA ARG A 51 -33.03 -23.91 -3.05
C ARG A 51 -32.50 -24.71 -1.86
N GLU A 52 -32.08 -25.96 -2.09
CA GLU A 52 -31.56 -26.83 -1.03
C GLU A 52 -30.31 -26.24 -0.36
N LYS A 53 -29.38 -25.67 -1.12
CA LYS A 53 -28.20 -24.99 -0.55
C LYS A 53 -28.59 -23.82 0.35
N ILE A 54 -29.52 -22.98 -0.09
CA ILE A 54 -29.97 -21.81 0.67
C ILE A 54 -30.72 -22.26 1.93
N LEU A 55 -31.64 -23.22 1.83
CA LEU A 55 -32.39 -23.74 2.97
C LEU A 55 -31.47 -24.39 4.01
N ASN A 56 -30.53 -25.25 3.57
CA ASN A 56 -29.62 -25.97 4.47
C ASN A 56 -28.57 -25.06 5.13
N ASN A 57 -28.33 -23.86 4.59
CA ASN A 57 -27.31 -22.94 5.07
C ASN A 57 -27.87 -21.55 5.43
N ALA A 58 -29.17 -21.48 5.75
CA ALA A 58 -29.83 -20.22 6.08
C ALA A 58 -29.15 -19.51 7.26
N ASP A 59 -28.74 -20.26 8.29
CA ASP A 59 -28.08 -19.70 9.47
C ASP A 59 -26.66 -19.20 9.17
N MET A 60 -25.94 -19.88 8.29
CA MET A 60 -24.63 -19.43 7.81
C MET A 60 -24.73 -18.14 7.01
N ALA A 61 -25.76 -18.00 6.18
CA ALA A 61 -26.02 -16.75 5.45
C ALA A 61 -26.36 -15.60 6.42
N ARG A 62 -27.18 -15.86 7.45
CA ARG A 62 -27.51 -14.87 8.50
C ARG A 62 -26.28 -14.46 9.30
N LEU A 63 -25.42 -15.42 9.67
CA LEU A 63 -24.15 -15.14 10.34
C LEU A 63 -23.25 -14.27 9.47
N SER A 64 -23.06 -14.67 8.21
CA SER A 64 -22.26 -13.93 7.24
C SER A 64 -22.80 -12.50 7.04
N ARG A 65 -24.12 -12.31 7.12
CA ARG A 65 -24.72 -10.98 7.02
C ARG A 65 -24.35 -10.06 8.17
N LYS A 66 -24.31 -10.60 9.39
CA LYS A 66 -23.87 -9.89 10.59
C LYS A 66 -22.38 -9.52 10.49
N LEU A 67 -21.55 -10.43 9.99
CA LEU A 67 -20.11 -10.19 9.82
C LEU A 67 -19.80 -9.10 8.77
N VAL A 68 -20.62 -9.00 7.73
CA VAL A 68 -20.49 -7.97 6.68
C VAL A 68 -21.06 -6.61 7.13
N GLU A 69 -21.84 -6.57 8.20
CA GLU A 69 -22.46 -5.35 8.67
C GLU A 69 -21.43 -4.44 9.33
N LEU A 70 -21.29 -3.23 8.80
CA LEU A 70 -20.41 -2.22 9.39
C LEU A 70 -21.14 -1.53 10.54
N GLU A 71 -20.48 -1.47 11.69
CA GLU A 71 -20.94 -0.68 12.84
C GLU A 71 -20.87 0.80 12.47
N LYS A 72 -22.02 1.48 12.44
CA LYS A 72 -22.12 2.88 12.03
C LYS A 72 -22.04 3.85 13.20
N LEU A 73 -22.24 3.36 14.41
CA LEU A 73 -22.34 4.19 15.62
C LEU A 73 -21.13 3.95 16.51
N ILE A 74 -19.94 4.17 15.96
CA ILE A 74 -18.70 4.14 16.72
C ILE A 74 -18.60 5.48 17.47
N PRO A 75 -18.58 5.49 18.82
CA PRO A 75 -18.39 6.72 19.60
C PRO A 75 -16.96 7.23 19.38
N LEU A 76 -16.81 8.21 18.50
CA LEU A 76 -15.51 8.77 18.13
C LEU A 76 -14.84 9.52 19.29
N ASP A 77 -15.65 10.00 20.24
CA ASP A 77 -15.22 10.63 21.49
C ASP A 77 -14.40 9.70 22.41
N LYS A 78 -14.52 8.38 22.21
CA LYS A 78 -13.83 7.36 23.00
C LYS A 78 -12.61 6.77 22.32
N ILE A 79 -12.35 7.13 21.07
CA ILE A 79 -11.13 6.70 20.39
C ILE A 79 -10.02 7.62 20.88
N GLU A 80 -9.14 7.10 21.75
CA GLU A 80 -7.84 7.70 22.07
C GLU A 80 -6.95 7.65 20.81
N MET A 81 -7.30 8.44 19.81
CA MET A 81 -6.34 8.81 18.78
C MET A 81 -5.34 9.77 19.44
N GLU A 82 -4.05 9.66 19.11
CA GLU A 82 -3.07 10.71 19.40
C GLU A 82 -3.53 12.00 18.69
N SER A 83 -4.34 12.76 19.41
CA SER A 83 -4.97 14.04 19.08
C SER A 83 -5.58 14.19 17.68
N PRO A 84 -6.85 13.78 17.48
CA PRO A 84 -7.72 14.41 16.50
C PRO A 84 -8.02 15.87 16.90
N SER A 85 -7.90 16.21 18.19
CA SER A 85 -8.19 17.57 18.70
C SER A 85 -7.17 18.62 18.25
N THR A 86 -6.01 18.24 17.72
CA THR A 86 -5.12 19.19 17.04
C THR A 86 -5.60 19.47 15.62
N TYR A 87 -6.30 18.53 14.98
CA TYR A 87 -6.67 18.57 13.56
C TYR A 87 -8.14 18.88 13.28
N LEU A 88 -9.05 18.71 14.25
CA LEU A 88 -10.49 18.83 14.04
C LEU A 88 -11.14 20.06 14.67
N SER A 89 -10.56 20.64 15.72
CA SER A 89 -11.09 21.88 16.32
C SER A 89 -10.74 23.14 15.51
N SER A 90 -9.91 23.02 14.48
CA SER A 90 -9.56 24.12 13.57
C SER A 90 -10.16 23.95 12.15
N LEU A 91 -10.92 22.87 11.90
CA LEU A 91 -11.62 22.59 10.63
C LEU A 91 -12.80 23.53 10.33
N ASP A 92 -12.79 24.74 10.89
CA ASP A 92 -13.65 25.85 10.45
C ASP A 92 -13.27 26.33 9.03
N SER A 93 -12.16 25.83 8.47
CA SER A 93 -11.65 26.22 7.16
C SER A 93 -11.08 25.04 6.37
N MET A 94 -11.27 25.10 5.04
CA MET A 94 -10.63 24.22 4.03
C MET A 94 -9.09 24.20 4.11
N ALA A 95 -8.48 25.01 4.98
CA ALA A 95 -7.07 25.06 5.30
C ALA A 95 -6.58 23.85 6.10
N ASP A 96 -7.42 23.23 6.91
CA ASP A 96 -7.01 22.14 7.82
C ASP A 96 -6.96 20.76 7.18
N LEU A 97 -7.64 20.62 6.03
CA LEU A 97 -7.46 19.49 5.12
C LEU A 97 -6.24 19.68 4.20
N ARG A 98 -5.54 20.82 4.29
CA ARG A 98 -4.32 21.01 3.54
C ARG A 98 -3.23 20.23 4.25
N MET A 99 -2.67 19.26 3.53
CA MET A 99 -1.34 18.78 3.85
C MET A 99 -0.42 19.99 3.88
N ASP A 100 0.08 20.35 5.08
CA ASP A 100 1.16 21.31 5.21
C ASP A 100 2.26 20.92 4.22
N GLY A 101 2.79 21.91 3.51
CA GLY A 101 3.68 21.70 2.37
C GLY A 101 4.74 20.64 2.65
N LEU A 102 5.00 19.78 1.66
CA LEU A 102 5.87 18.62 1.80
C LEU A 102 7.23 19.01 2.40
N ASN A 103 7.54 18.54 3.61
CA ASN A 103 8.86 18.74 4.22
C ASN A 103 9.89 17.83 3.53
N ALA A 104 10.56 18.40 2.52
CA ALA A 104 11.52 17.70 1.67
C ALA A 104 12.67 17.08 2.45
N SER A 105 13.24 17.78 3.44
CA SER A 105 14.35 17.24 4.22
C SER A 105 13.91 16.03 5.02
N ARG A 106 12.82 16.15 5.78
CA ARG A 106 12.31 15.05 6.61
C ARG A 106 12.01 13.80 5.78
N LEU A 107 11.46 14.00 4.57
CA LEU A 107 11.18 12.90 3.64
C LEU A 107 12.47 12.26 3.10
N LEU A 108 13.43 13.06 2.66
CA LEU A 108 14.69 12.56 2.09
C LEU A 108 15.58 11.91 3.16
N ASP A 109 15.54 12.40 4.39
CA ASP A 109 16.19 11.80 5.56
C ASP A 109 15.51 10.51 5.97
N PHE A 110 14.17 10.43 5.91
CA PHE A 110 13.43 9.19 6.14
C PHE A 110 13.83 8.13 5.11
N TYR A 111 13.85 8.45 3.82
CA TYR A 111 14.27 7.50 2.79
C TYR A 111 15.72 7.05 2.96
N HIS A 112 16.60 7.94 3.41
CA HIS A 112 17.97 7.58 3.77
C HIS A 112 18.03 6.60 4.94
N LYS A 113 17.34 6.90 6.04
CA LYS A 113 17.32 6.07 7.26
C LYS A 113 16.72 4.69 7.01
N MET A 114 15.72 4.59 6.14
CA MET A 114 15.07 3.32 5.78
C MET A 114 15.81 2.55 4.67
N GLY A 115 16.91 3.09 4.12
CA GLY A 115 17.69 2.43 3.08
C GLY A 115 17.08 2.49 1.67
N PHE A 116 16.14 3.41 1.43
CA PHE A 116 15.49 3.62 0.14
C PHE A 116 16.27 4.59 -0.75
N TRP A 117 17.54 4.28 -1.03
CA TRP A 117 18.50 5.16 -1.69
C TRP A 117 18.06 5.62 -3.09
N ASP A 118 17.67 4.69 -3.95
CA ASP A 118 17.23 5.01 -5.32
C ASP A 118 15.93 5.83 -5.32
N MET A 119 15.03 5.53 -4.39
CA MET A 119 13.79 6.27 -4.23
C MET A 119 14.05 7.68 -3.68
N LYS A 120 15.00 7.86 -2.77
CA LYS A 120 15.48 9.17 -2.30
C LYS A 120 15.95 10.02 -3.49
N GLN A 121 16.79 9.48 -4.36
CA GLN A 121 17.32 10.24 -5.50
C GLN A 121 16.22 10.61 -6.50
N ARG A 122 15.37 9.66 -6.88
CA ARG A 122 14.25 9.92 -7.82
C ARG A 122 13.25 10.93 -7.26
N VAL A 123 13.00 10.90 -5.95
CA VAL A 123 12.12 11.87 -5.28
C VAL A 123 12.81 13.24 -5.21
N LYS A 124 14.08 13.31 -4.83
CA LYS A 124 14.87 14.55 -4.81
C LYS A 124 14.85 15.25 -6.17
N GLU A 125 15.19 14.54 -7.25
CA GLU A 125 15.20 15.06 -8.61
C GLU A 125 13.82 15.60 -9.03
N ARG A 126 12.77 14.84 -8.74
CA ARG A 126 11.40 15.26 -9.07
C ARG A 126 10.94 16.48 -8.27
N MET A 127 11.38 16.61 -7.02
CA MET A 127 11.10 17.78 -6.19
C MET A 127 11.85 19.02 -6.68
N MET A 128 13.10 18.86 -7.13
CA MET A 128 13.87 19.92 -7.76
C MET A 128 13.24 20.40 -9.07
N GLN A 129 12.83 19.46 -9.94
CA GLN A 129 12.16 19.78 -11.20
C GLN A 129 10.85 20.56 -11.01
N LYS A 130 10.12 20.26 -9.93
CA LYS A 130 8.86 20.95 -9.60
C LYS A 130 9.05 22.24 -8.81
N GLY A 131 10.29 22.65 -8.54
CA GLY A 131 10.59 23.84 -7.72
C GLY A 131 10.22 23.69 -6.25
N LEU A 132 9.92 22.46 -5.79
CA LEU A 132 9.57 22.14 -4.40
C LEU A 132 10.81 22.00 -3.51
N LEU A 133 11.97 21.87 -4.12
CA LEU A 133 13.27 21.80 -3.46
C LEU A 133 14.29 22.58 -4.28
N ASN A 134 15.15 23.35 -3.62
CA ASN A 134 16.32 23.96 -4.25
C ASN A 134 17.56 23.57 -3.46
N GLU A 135 18.74 23.69 -4.08
CA GLU A 135 20.01 23.27 -3.46
C GLU A 135 20.31 24.05 -2.16
N ARG A 136 19.83 25.29 -2.02
CA ARG A 136 20.02 26.10 -0.82
C ARG A 136 19.22 25.56 0.38
N ASN A 137 17.95 25.24 0.17
CA ASN A 137 17.04 24.73 1.21
C ASN A 137 17.32 23.27 1.58
N TYR A 138 17.99 22.50 0.69
CA TYR A 138 18.44 21.14 0.97
C TYR A 138 19.78 21.09 1.72
N ALA A 139 20.69 22.03 1.45
CA ALA A 139 21.99 22.10 2.13
C ALA A 139 21.87 22.56 3.59
N ASP A 140 20.96 23.50 3.88
CA ASP A 140 20.74 24.05 5.23
C ASP A 140 20.20 23.00 6.22
N SER A 141 19.46 22.00 5.73
CA SER A 141 18.95 20.91 6.55
C SER A 141 19.91 19.72 6.68
N GLY A 142 21.03 19.73 5.94
CA GLY A 142 22.03 18.64 5.88
C GLY A 142 23.23 18.78 6.82
N SER A 143 23.27 19.80 7.69
CA SER A 143 24.42 20.08 8.58
C SER A 143 24.50 19.17 9.84
N MET A 144 23.88 17.99 9.84
CA MET A 144 24.13 16.95 10.83
C MET A 144 24.66 15.69 10.14
N GLY A 145 25.90 15.73 9.65
CA GLY A 145 26.51 14.51 9.10
C GLY A 145 27.77 14.60 8.25
N ALA A 146 28.48 15.74 8.22
CA ALA A 146 29.78 15.81 7.54
C ALA A 146 30.86 16.28 8.51
N SER A 147 31.37 15.36 9.32
CA SER A 147 32.58 15.56 10.12
C SER A 147 33.80 15.60 9.19
N SER A 148 34.43 16.78 9.17
CA SER A 148 35.84 17.06 8.94
C SER A 148 36.80 15.86 8.77
N LEU A 149 37.47 15.78 7.62
CA LEU A 149 38.84 15.28 7.54
C LEU A 149 39.68 16.24 6.71
N THR A 150 40.35 17.13 7.42
CA THR A 150 41.53 17.85 6.97
C THR A 150 42.74 16.93 7.12
N SER A 151 43.54 16.75 6.06
CA SER A 151 44.98 16.52 6.21
C SER A 151 45.72 17.00 4.96
N SER A 152 46.69 17.86 5.24
CA SER A 152 47.54 18.66 4.37
C SER A 152 48.73 17.91 3.75
N SER A 153 49.24 18.48 2.65
CA SER A 153 50.61 18.39 2.08
C SER A 153 50.99 17.05 1.42
N THR A 154 51.54 17.00 0.20
CA THR A 154 52.78 17.64 -0.25
C THR A 154 52.82 17.67 -1.80
N GLY A 155 53.45 18.71 -2.36
CA GLY A 155 53.44 18.99 -3.79
C GLY A 155 54.39 18.16 -4.65
N ARG A 156 54.18 18.29 -5.97
CA ARG A 156 55.22 18.40 -7.00
C ARG A 156 54.58 18.91 -8.30
N ASP A 157 55.07 20.05 -8.76
CA ASP A 157 54.83 20.59 -10.10
C ASP A 157 55.39 19.65 -11.18
N LEU A 158 54.79 19.69 -12.37
CA LEU A 158 55.45 19.66 -13.68
C LEU A 158 54.45 20.07 -14.78
N THR A 159 54.85 21.07 -15.56
CA THR A 159 54.28 21.63 -16.81
C THR A 159 54.32 20.56 -17.94
N SER A 160 53.66 20.60 -19.10
CA SER A 160 52.94 21.59 -19.92
C SER A 160 52.10 20.85 -21.01
N ASP A 161 51.28 21.62 -21.72
CA ASP A 161 50.88 21.50 -23.14
C ASP A 161 49.84 20.47 -23.66
N THR A 162 48.79 21.09 -24.23
CA THR A 162 48.13 20.83 -25.53
C THR A 162 47.14 19.67 -25.78
N GLU A 163 46.05 20.09 -26.45
CA GLU A 163 45.24 19.37 -27.44
C GLU A 163 44.07 18.44 -27.02
N ASN A 164 42.87 19.04 -27.03
CA ASN A 164 41.69 18.66 -27.82
C ASN A 164 41.60 17.22 -28.40
N SER A 165 40.62 16.41 -27.98
CA SER A 165 39.72 15.66 -28.89
C SER A 165 38.74 14.70 -28.18
N ALA A 166 37.45 14.90 -28.52
CA ALA A 166 36.44 13.90 -28.88
C ALA A 166 36.27 12.57 -28.09
N SER A 167 35.06 12.40 -27.56
CA SER A 167 34.18 11.22 -27.76
C SER A 167 34.80 9.83 -27.60
N LYS A 168 34.58 9.20 -26.44
CA LYS A 168 34.21 7.77 -26.28
C LYS A 168 34.07 7.44 -24.79
N GLY A 169 32.87 7.10 -24.33
CA GLY A 169 32.68 6.65 -22.94
C GLY A 169 31.30 6.13 -22.56
N GLN A 170 30.28 6.24 -23.41
CA GLN A 170 28.91 5.88 -23.05
C GLN A 170 28.51 4.40 -23.27
N THR A 171 29.36 3.53 -23.84
CA THR A 171 28.87 2.23 -24.36
C THR A 171 29.14 1.00 -23.48
N SER A 172 29.86 1.10 -22.36
CA SER A 172 30.31 -0.11 -21.65
C SER A 172 29.55 -0.49 -20.37
N PHE A 173 28.58 0.30 -19.90
CA PHE A 173 27.89 -0.01 -18.63
C PHE A 173 26.53 -0.74 -18.79
N ASN A 174 25.85 -0.59 -19.93
CA ASN A 174 24.55 -1.25 -20.15
C ASN A 174 24.64 -2.75 -20.48
N ARG A 175 25.85 -3.33 -20.55
CA ARG A 175 26.04 -4.77 -20.80
C ARG A 175 26.20 -5.62 -19.53
N LEU A 176 26.40 -5.00 -18.36
CA LEU A 176 26.73 -5.73 -17.13
C LEU A 176 25.54 -6.00 -16.19
N ILE A 177 24.38 -5.38 -16.45
CA ILE A 177 23.17 -5.54 -15.61
C ILE A 177 22.23 -6.67 -16.09
N VAL A 178 22.55 -7.36 -17.19
CA VAL A 178 21.69 -8.46 -17.71
C VAL A 178 22.10 -9.86 -17.22
N ASN A 179 23.31 -10.06 -16.68
CA ASN A 179 23.85 -11.42 -16.45
C ASN A 179 24.09 -11.86 -14.99
N LYS A 180 23.27 -11.40 -14.03
CA LYS A 180 23.19 -12.03 -12.69
C LYS A 180 21.75 -12.11 -12.15
N ARG A 181 20.85 -12.78 -12.89
CA ARG A 181 19.66 -13.39 -12.28
C ARG A 181 19.89 -14.89 -12.18
N LYS A 182 20.51 -15.34 -11.08
CA LYS A 182 20.37 -16.75 -10.67
C LYS A 182 18.89 -16.95 -10.34
N LYS A 183 18.23 -17.85 -11.06
CA LYS A 183 16.87 -18.31 -10.75
C LYS A 183 16.91 -18.96 -9.36
N LEU A 184 16.36 -18.30 -8.34
CA LEU A 184 15.93 -19.00 -7.14
C LEU A 184 14.53 -19.53 -7.45
N SER A 185 14.37 -20.84 -7.46
CA SER A 185 13.05 -21.47 -7.49
C SER A 185 12.34 -21.21 -6.14
N PRO A 186 11.02 -21.03 -6.13
CA PRO A 186 10.27 -20.92 -4.86
C PRO A 186 10.42 -22.21 -4.02
N PRO A 187 10.45 -22.11 -2.68
CA PRO A 187 10.54 -23.28 -1.81
C PRO A 187 9.31 -24.17 -1.95
N LYS A 188 9.49 -25.48 -1.73
CA LYS A 188 8.42 -26.48 -1.85
C LYS A 188 7.43 -26.37 -0.66
N PRO A 189 6.15 -26.75 -0.85
CA PRO A 189 5.10 -26.58 0.15
C PRO A 189 5.19 -27.50 1.39
N GLU A 190 6.25 -28.30 1.54
CA GLU A 190 6.41 -29.29 2.63
C GLU A 190 7.24 -28.77 3.82
N GLU A 191 7.52 -27.46 3.90
CA GLU A 191 8.40 -26.86 4.92
C GLU A 191 7.66 -26.05 6.01
N PHE A 192 6.34 -26.19 6.13
CA PHE A 192 5.50 -25.38 7.06
C PHE A 192 4.86 -26.14 8.22
N ASP A 193 5.24 -27.40 8.47
CA ASP A 193 4.56 -28.22 9.51
C ASP A 193 5.10 -28.04 10.95
N ASP A 194 6.16 -27.25 11.17
CA ASP A 194 6.84 -27.17 12.49
C ASP A 194 6.81 -25.78 13.16
N ILE A 195 5.73 -25.00 12.99
CA ILE A 195 5.55 -23.78 13.79
C ILE A 195 4.49 -24.05 14.89
N PRO A 196 4.88 -24.22 16.17
CA PRO A 196 3.92 -24.39 17.25
C PRO A 196 3.17 -23.07 17.54
N PHE A 197 1.86 -23.18 17.76
CA PHE A 197 0.97 -22.09 18.19
C PHE A 197 1.31 -21.56 19.59
#